data_AF-A0A957G3E6-F1
#
_entry.id   AF-A0A957G3E6-F1
#
_cell.length_a   1.000
_cell.length_b   1.000
_cell.length_c   1.000
_cell.angle_alpha   90.00
_cell.angle_beta   90.00
_cell.angle_gamma   90.00
#
_symmetry.space_group_name_H-M   'P 1'
#
loop_
_entity.id
_entity.type
_entity.pdbx_description
1 polymer ?
#
loop_
_entity_poly.entity_id
_entity_poly.type
_entity_poly.pdbx_seq_one_letter_code
_entity_poly.pdbx_strand_id
1 'polypeptide(L)'
;MKKLRLLELAGSYYEMGYAHGQKFADEIRMFAEDRVALTASGQWTGHPLTAREVIGVAEAMVPIHQAYAPELMEELQGTADATGVSIPELIIVNGFTDFVDTVYTVARRQPEPVVDMDPHDHCTAFLIPDAVTAEGAGFFGQTWDMHDSATPYVMLLRVSPN
;
A
#
# COMPACT_ATOMS: atom_id res chain seq x y z
N MET A 1 10.18 10.43 21.94
CA MET A 1 9.67 9.71 20.75
C MET A 1 9.43 8.26 21.10
N LYS A 2 8.28 7.69 20.75
CA LYS A 2 8.11 6.23 20.75
C LYS A 2 9.02 5.65 19.66
N LYS A 3 9.71 4.55 19.94
CA LYS A 3 10.51 3.85 18.92
C LYS A 3 9.58 3.25 17.87
N LEU A 4 9.97 3.32 16.60
CA LEU A 4 9.29 2.59 15.53
C LEU A 4 9.34 1.08 15.80
N ARG A 5 8.25 0.39 15.51
CA ARG A 5 8.18 -1.08 15.60
C ARG A 5 9.08 -1.66 14.50
N LEU A 6 9.86 -2.69 14.85
CA LEU A 6 10.70 -3.44 13.91
C LEU A 6 10.24 -4.90 13.89
N LEU A 7 10.04 -5.43 12.69
CA LEU A 7 9.87 -6.85 12.43
C LEU A 7 10.99 -7.32 11.50
N GLU A 8 11.73 -8.34 11.94
CA GLU A 8 12.77 -8.99 11.15
C GLU A 8 12.20 -10.27 10.55
N LEU A 9 12.38 -10.46 9.24
CA LEU A 9 11.85 -11.57 8.46
C LEU A 9 12.94 -12.14 7.57
N ALA A 10 12.99 -13.45 7.44
CA ALA A 10 13.88 -14.15 6.54
C ALA A 10 13.21 -15.44 6.08
N GLY A 11 13.59 -15.94 4.90
CA GLY A 11 12.99 -17.14 4.31
C GLY A 11 12.56 -16.94 2.86
N SER A 12 11.71 -17.83 2.37
CA SER A 12 10.98 -17.59 1.12
C SER A 12 9.99 -16.42 1.26
N TYR A 13 9.58 -15.84 0.13
CA TYR A 13 8.59 -14.76 0.09
C TYR A 13 7.29 -15.15 0.80
N TYR A 14 6.80 -16.36 0.56
CA TYR A 14 5.64 -16.92 1.27
C TYR A 14 5.83 -16.95 2.79
N GLU A 15 6.95 -17.48 3.28
CA GLU A 15 7.22 -17.58 4.73
C GLU A 15 7.30 -16.19 5.37
N MET A 16 7.91 -15.21 4.69
CA MET A 16 7.96 -13.83 5.18
C MET A 16 6.56 -13.23 5.27
N GLY A 17 5.74 -13.38 4.24
CA GLY A 17 4.35 -12.92 4.23
C GLY A 17 3.50 -13.58 5.32
N TYR A 18 3.65 -14.91 5.48
CA TYR A 18 2.93 -15.66 6.51
C TYR A 18 3.33 -15.22 7.92
N ALA A 19 4.62 -15.03 8.19
CA ALA A 19 5.10 -14.56 9.48
C ALA A 19 4.68 -13.12 9.79
N HIS A 20 4.68 -12.24 8.77
CA HIS A 20 4.15 -10.88 8.89
C HIS A 20 2.64 -10.90 9.22
N GLY A 21 1.87 -11.63 8.42
CA GLY A 21 0.44 -11.82 8.60
C GLY A 21 0.08 -12.41 9.95
N GLN A 22 0.80 -13.44 10.41
CA GLN A 22 0.54 -14.08 11.70
C GLN A 22 0.77 -13.11 12.87
N LYS A 23 1.81 -12.28 12.80
CA LYS A 23 2.16 -11.37 13.89
C LYS A 23 1.20 -10.17 14.01
N PHE A 24 0.67 -9.71 12.88
CA PHE A 24 -0.13 -8.48 12.80
C PHE A 24 -1.50 -8.69 12.14
N ALA A 25 -2.08 -9.88 12.30
CA ALA A 25 -3.29 -10.30 11.58
C ALA A 25 -4.46 -9.32 11.74
N ASP A 26 -4.72 -8.87 12.97
CA ASP A 26 -5.84 -7.95 13.24
C ASP A 26 -5.57 -6.56 12.65
N GLU A 27 -4.34 -6.06 12.75
CA GLU A 27 -3.94 -4.78 12.16
C GLU A 27 -4.05 -4.80 10.63
N ILE A 28 -3.64 -5.89 9.98
CA ILE A 28 -3.73 -6.06 8.53
C ILE A 28 -5.19 -6.13 8.08
N ARG A 29 -6.06 -6.86 8.80
CA ARG A 29 -7.51 -6.89 8.51
C ARG A 29 -8.13 -5.50 8.62
N MET A 30 -7.90 -4.81 9.73
CA MET A 30 -8.42 -3.47 9.96
C MET A 30 -7.93 -2.49 8.88
N PHE A 31 -6.65 -2.57 8.52
CA PHE A 31 -6.09 -1.70 7.50
C PHE A 31 -6.66 -2.00 6.10
N ALA A 32 -6.86 -3.27 5.76
CA ALA A 32 -7.51 -3.66 4.50
C ALA A 32 -8.96 -3.16 4.43
N GLU A 33 -9.74 -3.36 5.49
CA GLU A 33 -11.12 -2.84 5.59
C GLU A 33 -11.16 -1.32 5.42
N ASP A 34 -10.28 -0.59 6.11
CA ASP A 34 -10.16 0.87 6.01
C ASP A 34 -9.85 1.33 4.58
N ARG A 35 -8.93 0.63 3.89
CA ARG A 35 -8.53 1.00 2.52
C ARG A 35 -9.64 0.74 1.52
N VAL A 36 -10.34 -0.39 1.61
CA VAL A 36 -11.53 -0.65 0.78
C VAL A 36 -12.61 0.40 1.03
N ALA A 37 -12.87 0.76 2.30
CA ALA A 37 -13.87 1.75 2.66
C ALA A 37 -13.52 3.16 2.13
N LEU A 38 -12.26 3.57 2.26
CA LEU A 38 -11.80 4.87 1.75
C LEU A 38 -11.93 4.97 0.23
N THR A 39 -11.53 3.94 -0.52
CA THR A 39 -11.72 3.94 -1.98
C THR A 39 -13.21 3.94 -2.36
N ALA A 40 -14.02 3.13 -1.69
CA ALA A 40 -15.47 3.04 -1.94
C ALA A 40 -16.21 4.35 -1.66
N SER A 41 -15.74 5.15 -0.70
CA SER A 41 -16.37 6.42 -0.31
C SER A 41 -16.47 7.44 -1.45
N GLY A 42 -15.61 7.34 -2.46
CA GLY A 42 -15.51 8.32 -3.54
C GLY A 42 -14.70 9.57 -3.20
N GLN A 43 -14.28 9.75 -1.94
CA GLN A 43 -13.53 10.94 -1.52
C GLN A 43 -12.17 11.07 -2.22
N TRP A 44 -11.55 9.94 -2.55
CA TRP A 44 -10.25 9.86 -3.22
C TRP A 44 -10.36 9.61 -4.73
N THR A 45 -11.48 9.05 -5.19
CA THR A 45 -11.69 8.62 -6.58
C THR A 45 -12.67 9.52 -7.34
N GLY A 46 -13.24 10.53 -6.69
CA GLY A 46 -14.25 11.44 -7.24
C GLY A 46 -15.65 10.83 -7.39
N HIS A 47 -15.79 9.49 -7.30
CA HIS A 47 -17.05 8.79 -7.48
C HIS A 47 -17.18 7.60 -6.51
N PRO A 48 -18.29 7.49 -5.75
CA PRO A 48 -18.47 6.36 -4.87
C PRO A 48 -18.71 5.08 -5.66
N LEU A 49 -18.15 3.98 -5.15
CA LEU A 49 -18.39 2.61 -5.60
C LEU A 49 -18.81 1.76 -4.41
N THR A 50 -19.45 0.63 -4.66
CA THR A 50 -19.64 -0.38 -3.60
C THR A 50 -18.31 -1.08 -3.30
N ALA A 51 -18.11 -1.56 -2.07
CA ALA A 51 -16.92 -2.35 -1.70
C ALA A 51 -16.70 -3.54 -2.65
N ARG A 52 -17.79 -4.17 -3.10
CA ARG A 52 -17.74 -5.26 -4.09
C ARG A 52 -17.22 -4.82 -5.46
N GLU A 53 -17.62 -3.64 -5.93
CA GLU A 53 -17.10 -3.07 -7.18
C GLU A 53 -15.61 -2.73 -7.06
N VAL A 54 -15.19 -2.16 -5.92
CA VAL A 54 -13.78 -1.87 -5.62
C VAL A 54 -12.96 -3.15 -5.63
N ILE A 55 -13.36 -4.17 -4.86
CA ILE A 55 -12.67 -5.46 -4.82
C ILE A 55 -12.64 -6.11 -6.22
N GLY A 56 -13.70 -5.97 -7.01
CA GLY A 56 -13.75 -6.47 -8.38
C GLY A 56 -12.73 -5.81 -9.32
N VAL A 57 -12.40 -4.53 -9.12
CA VAL A 57 -11.31 -3.87 -9.86
C VAL A 57 -9.97 -4.51 -9.49
N ALA A 58 -9.70 -4.72 -8.20
CA ALA A 58 -8.47 -5.34 -7.75
C ALA A 58 -8.35 -6.81 -8.20
N GLU A 59 -9.46 -7.54 -8.20
CA GLU A 59 -9.51 -8.93 -8.69
C GLU A 59 -9.09 -9.03 -10.16
N ALA A 60 -9.49 -8.07 -11.00
CA ALA A 60 -9.09 -8.01 -12.41
C ALA A 60 -7.58 -7.76 -12.60
N MET A 61 -6.88 -7.25 -11.59
CA MET A 61 -5.44 -6.96 -11.63
C MET A 61 -4.58 -8.18 -11.26
N VAL A 62 -5.15 -9.17 -10.54
CA VAL A 62 -4.41 -10.34 -10.01
C VAL A 62 -3.56 -11.06 -11.06
N PRO A 63 -4.06 -11.39 -12.28
CA PRO A 63 -3.26 -12.11 -13.26
C PRO A 63 -2.04 -11.31 -13.73
N ILE A 64 -2.15 -9.98 -13.79
CA ILE A 64 -1.06 -9.10 -14.20
C ILE A 64 -0.01 -8.99 -13.10
N HIS A 65 -0.42 -8.85 -11.84
CA HIS A 65 0.51 -8.89 -10.70
C HIS A 65 1.26 -10.24 -10.64
N GLN A 66 0.56 -11.36 -10.82
CA GLN A 66 1.16 -12.70 -10.85
C GLN A 66 2.19 -12.87 -11.98
N ALA A 67 1.91 -12.30 -13.15
CA ALA A 67 2.84 -12.36 -14.28
C ALA A 67 4.05 -11.43 -14.13
N TYR A 68 3.87 -10.29 -13.47
CA TYR A 68 4.90 -9.26 -13.34
C TYR A 68 5.86 -9.51 -12.18
N ALA A 69 5.34 -9.86 -11.00
CA ALA A 69 6.11 -10.04 -9.77
C ALA A 69 5.61 -11.27 -8.99
N PRO A 70 5.83 -12.49 -9.51
CA PRO A 70 5.37 -13.72 -8.86
C PRO A 70 5.87 -13.87 -7.42
N GLU A 71 7.08 -13.39 -7.12
CA GLU A 71 7.67 -13.39 -5.78
C GLU A 71 6.89 -12.54 -4.78
N LEU A 72 6.43 -11.35 -5.18
CA LEU A 72 5.60 -10.50 -4.30
C LEU A 72 4.22 -11.12 -4.11
N MET A 73 3.70 -11.80 -5.12
CA MET A 73 2.44 -12.52 -5.00
C MET A 73 2.53 -13.72 -4.06
N GLU A 74 3.69 -14.40 -3.98
CA GLU A 74 3.92 -15.42 -2.94
C GLU A 74 3.89 -14.81 -1.54
N GLU A 75 4.47 -13.63 -1.34
CA GLU A 75 4.40 -12.91 -0.06
C GLU A 75 2.97 -12.49 0.29
N LEU A 76 2.19 -12.00 -0.68
CA LEU A 76 0.77 -11.72 -0.50
C LEU A 76 -0.01 -13.01 -0.17
N GLN A 77 0.32 -14.14 -0.79
CA GLN A 77 -0.33 -15.42 -0.49
C GLN A 77 -0.05 -15.88 0.94
N GLY A 78 1.20 -15.76 1.42
CA GLY A 78 1.52 -16.05 2.81
C GLY A 78 0.73 -15.17 3.78
N THR A 79 0.64 -13.87 3.47
CA THR A 79 -0.13 -12.91 4.26
C THR A 79 -1.62 -13.25 4.26
N ALA A 80 -2.18 -13.60 3.09
CA ALA A 80 -3.58 -14.02 2.94
C ALA A 80 -3.87 -15.27 3.76
N ASP A 81 -3.01 -16.29 3.71
CA ASP A 81 -3.19 -17.54 4.46
C ASP A 81 -3.15 -17.33 5.97
N ALA A 82 -2.31 -16.40 6.45
CA ALA A 82 -2.19 -16.10 7.88
C ALA A 82 -3.32 -15.21 8.43
N THR A 83 -3.90 -14.35 7.59
CA THR A 83 -4.86 -13.33 8.02
C THR A 83 -6.29 -13.62 7.57
N GLY A 84 -6.50 -14.38 6.51
CA GLY A 84 -7.80 -14.55 5.84
C GLY A 84 -8.23 -13.35 5.00
N VAL A 85 -7.40 -12.30 4.86
CA VAL A 85 -7.64 -11.19 3.92
C VAL A 85 -7.40 -11.69 2.50
N SER A 86 -8.26 -11.32 1.56
CA SER A 86 -8.15 -11.82 0.18
C SER A 86 -6.99 -11.17 -0.57
N ILE A 87 -6.45 -11.85 -1.59
CA ILE A 87 -5.41 -11.30 -2.48
C ILE A 87 -5.83 -9.96 -3.11
N PRO A 88 -7.06 -9.78 -3.64
CA PRO A 88 -7.51 -8.49 -4.15
C PRO A 88 -7.45 -7.38 -3.08
N GLU A 89 -7.89 -7.65 -1.85
CA GLU A 89 -7.81 -6.67 -0.75
C GLU A 89 -6.36 -6.33 -0.40
N LEU A 90 -5.45 -7.31 -0.41
CA LEU A 90 -4.02 -7.07 -0.19
C LEU A 90 -3.38 -6.26 -1.32
N ILE A 91 -3.84 -6.42 -2.56
CA ILE A 91 -3.43 -5.56 -3.69
C ILE A 91 -3.87 -4.11 -3.44
N ILE A 92 -5.11 -3.90 -2.95
CA ILE A 92 -5.60 -2.56 -2.58
C ILE A 92 -4.73 -1.94 -1.49
N VAL A 93 -4.34 -2.71 -0.46
CA VAL A 93 -3.49 -2.21 0.63
C VAL A 93 -2.10 -1.82 0.13
N ASN A 94 -1.46 -2.68 -0.67
CA ASN A 94 -0.07 -2.49 -1.09
C ASN A 94 0.09 -1.44 -2.20
N GLY A 95 -0.94 -1.21 -3.00
CA GLY A 95 -0.93 -0.26 -4.12
C GLY A 95 -1.95 0.86 -3.99
N PHE A 96 -2.35 1.24 -2.77
CA PHE A 96 -3.55 2.06 -2.55
C PHE A 96 -3.61 3.35 -3.39
N THR A 97 -2.51 4.09 -3.51
CA THR A 97 -2.45 5.35 -4.28
C THR A 97 -2.69 5.10 -5.77
N ASP A 98 -1.95 4.17 -6.39
CA ASP A 98 -2.11 3.79 -7.80
C ASP A 98 -3.48 3.11 -8.07
N PHE A 99 -3.98 2.39 -7.08
CA PHE A 99 -5.27 1.74 -7.13
C PHE A 99 -6.41 2.77 -7.13
N VAL A 100 -6.31 3.84 -6.34
CA VAL A 100 -7.24 4.97 -6.37
C VAL A 100 -7.30 5.61 -7.76
N ASP A 101 -6.16 5.82 -8.42
CA ASP A 101 -6.11 6.35 -9.80
C ASP A 101 -6.75 5.41 -10.83
N THR A 102 -6.55 4.10 -10.63
CA THR A 102 -7.20 3.08 -11.45
C THR A 102 -8.71 3.12 -11.26
N VAL A 103 -9.18 3.19 -10.02
CA VAL A 103 -10.62 3.31 -9.71
C VAL A 103 -11.20 4.62 -10.24
N TYR A 104 -10.49 5.74 -10.10
CA TYR A 104 -10.87 7.01 -10.72
C TYR A 104 -11.12 6.83 -12.21
N THR A 105 -10.19 6.17 -12.91
CA THR A 105 -10.29 5.93 -14.36
C THR A 105 -11.47 5.02 -14.72
N VAL A 106 -11.70 3.94 -13.97
CA VAL A 106 -12.77 2.97 -14.23
C VAL A 106 -14.15 3.50 -13.84
N ALA A 107 -14.25 4.30 -12.76
CA ALA A 107 -15.50 4.83 -12.25
C ALA A 107 -16.05 6.00 -13.08
N ARG A 108 -15.22 6.66 -13.90
CA ARG A 108 -15.66 7.72 -14.81
C ARG A 108 -16.60 7.17 -15.88
N ARG A 109 -17.89 7.20 -15.58
CA ARG A 109 -18.97 6.82 -16.50
C ARG A 109 -19.22 7.86 -17.60
N GLN A 110 -18.76 9.11 -17.48
CA GLN A 110 -18.89 10.21 -18.47
C GLN A 110 -17.84 11.33 -18.23
N PRO A 111 -17.55 12.21 -19.22
CA PRO A 111 -16.56 13.28 -19.10
C PRO A 111 -17.10 14.47 -18.30
N GLU A 112 -17.30 14.30 -17.00
CA GLU A 112 -17.53 15.43 -16.08
C GLU A 112 -16.20 16.14 -15.78
N PRO A 113 -16.22 17.47 -15.49
CA PRO A 113 -15.02 18.23 -15.20
C PRO A 113 -14.25 17.59 -14.05
N VAL A 114 -12.92 17.56 -14.19
CA VAL A 114 -12.03 17.16 -13.11
C VAL A 114 -12.27 18.16 -11.98
N VAL A 115 -13.00 17.75 -10.94
CA VAL A 115 -12.92 18.44 -9.66
C VAL A 115 -11.46 18.31 -9.26
N ASP A 116 -10.82 19.43 -8.97
CA ASP A 116 -9.45 19.50 -8.46
C ASP A 116 -9.46 18.71 -7.15
N MET A 117 -9.23 17.39 -7.26
CA MET A 117 -9.04 16.52 -6.13
C MET A 117 -7.76 17.03 -5.52
N ASP A 118 -7.84 17.61 -4.32
CA ASP A 118 -6.67 18.05 -3.58
C ASP A 118 -5.63 16.93 -3.69
N PRO A 119 -4.50 17.14 -4.40
CA PRO A 119 -3.55 16.07 -4.62
C PRO A 119 -3.06 15.66 -3.24
N HIS A 120 -3.51 14.50 -2.78
CA HIS A 120 -3.31 14.06 -1.40
C HIS A 120 -1.84 13.71 -1.08
N ASP A 121 -0.91 14.06 -1.99
CA ASP A 121 0.52 13.81 -1.91
C ASP A 121 1.29 15.13 -1.68
N HIS A 122 1.22 15.64 -0.45
CA HIS A 122 2.01 16.81 -0.02
C HIS A 122 3.48 16.47 0.34
N CYS A 123 3.92 15.26 -0.02
CA CYS A 123 5.26 14.75 0.29
C CYS A 123 6.36 15.73 -0.17
N THR A 124 7.34 15.98 0.70
CA THR A 124 8.53 16.77 0.40
C THR A 124 9.77 15.86 0.45
N ALA A 125 10.63 15.89 -0.56
CA ALA A 125 11.86 15.12 -0.61
C ALA A 125 13.09 16.01 -0.85
N PHE A 126 14.25 15.59 -0.36
CA PHE A 126 15.54 16.24 -0.62
C PHE A 126 16.66 15.23 -0.86
N LEU A 127 17.66 15.66 -1.63
CA LEU A 127 18.90 14.93 -1.89
C LEU A 127 20.08 15.92 -1.86
N ILE A 128 21.12 15.59 -1.10
CA ILE A 128 22.33 16.38 -0.93
C ILE A 128 23.52 15.50 -1.32
N PRO A 129 24.22 15.79 -2.44
CA PRO A 129 25.37 15.01 -2.88
C PRO A 129 26.58 15.13 -1.94
N ASP A 130 27.38 14.07 -1.84
CA ASP A 130 28.62 14.02 -1.05
C ASP A 130 29.51 15.25 -1.27
N ALA A 131 29.67 15.65 -2.54
CA ALA A 131 30.55 16.74 -2.98
C ALA A 131 30.22 18.12 -2.39
N VAL A 132 29.02 18.32 -1.84
CA VAL A 132 28.60 19.58 -1.23
C VAL A 132 28.41 19.48 0.30
N THR A 133 28.68 18.31 0.87
CA THR A 133 28.62 18.07 2.33
C THR A 133 29.99 18.24 2.98
N ALA A 134 30.02 18.70 4.23
CA ALA A 134 31.27 18.89 4.96
C ALA A 134 31.91 17.54 5.37
N GLU A 135 31.11 16.50 5.64
CA GLU A 135 31.61 15.17 5.99
C GLU A 135 31.97 14.29 4.79
N GLY A 136 31.70 14.75 3.55
CA GLY A 136 31.88 13.94 2.34
C GLY A 136 30.91 12.77 2.24
N ALA A 137 29.78 12.84 2.96
CA ALA A 137 28.72 11.83 2.96
C ALA A 137 27.38 12.52 2.69
N GLY A 138 26.72 12.13 1.59
CA GLY A 138 25.46 12.68 1.16
C GLY A 138 24.29 12.34 2.08
N PHE A 139 23.22 13.11 1.93
CA PHE A 139 21.98 12.94 2.68
C PHE A 139 20.79 12.84 1.73
N PHE A 140 19.82 12.03 2.09
CA PHE A 140 18.51 12.04 1.45
C PHE A 140 17.43 11.88 2.53
N GLY A 141 16.24 12.35 2.23
CA GLY A 141 15.11 12.19 3.12
C GLY A 141 13.83 12.68 2.48
N GLN A 142 12.71 12.27 3.06
CA GLN A 142 11.40 12.72 2.65
C GLN A 142 10.43 12.78 3.83
N THR A 143 9.39 13.61 3.70
CA THR A 143 8.13 13.39 4.43
C THR A 143 7.30 12.36 3.69
N TRP A 144 6.30 11.83 4.38
CA TRP A 144 5.28 11.00 3.79
C TRP A 144 3.94 11.47 4.34
N ASP A 145 3.15 12.06 3.44
CA ASP A 145 1.91 12.72 3.78
C ASP A 145 0.80 11.84 3.21
N MET A 146 0.03 11.18 4.08
CA MET A 146 -1.07 10.28 3.71
C MET A 146 -2.23 10.44 4.70
N HIS A 147 -3.38 9.85 4.37
CA HIS A 147 -4.52 9.73 5.29
C HIS A 147 -4.07 9.29 6.69
N ASP A 148 -4.50 10.02 7.72
CA ASP A 148 -4.04 9.89 9.10
C ASP A 148 -4.24 8.48 9.69
N SER A 149 -5.28 7.77 9.23
CA SER A 149 -5.56 6.36 9.56
C SER A 149 -4.40 5.41 9.25
N ALA A 150 -3.42 5.80 8.43
CA ALA A 150 -2.20 5.00 8.21
C ALA A 150 -1.28 4.95 9.43
N THR A 151 -1.26 6.01 10.24
CA THR A 151 -0.24 6.24 11.29
C THR A 151 -0.06 5.07 12.26
N PRO A 152 -1.13 4.42 12.79
CA PRO A 152 -0.98 3.31 13.72
C PRO A 152 -0.24 2.11 13.13
N TYR A 153 -0.33 1.91 11.82
CA TYR A 153 0.19 0.74 11.11
C TYR A 153 1.63 0.91 10.61
N VAL A 154 2.23 2.10 10.81
CA VAL A 154 3.61 2.36 10.38
C VAL A 154 4.60 1.53 11.20
N MET A 155 5.42 0.76 10.50
CA MET A 155 6.48 -0.06 11.07
C MET A 155 7.63 -0.24 10.09
N LEU A 156 8.77 -0.69 10.62
CA LEU A 156 9.94 -1.05 9.83
C LEU A 156 9.99 -2.56 9.66
N LEU A 157 10.13 -3.02 8.42
CA LEU A 157 10.46 -4.41 8.09
C LEU A 157 11.94 -4.49 7.75
N ARG A 158 12.64 -5.45 8.34
CA ARG A 158 13.98 -5.88 7.89
C ARG A 158 13.83 -7.26 7.30
N VAL A 159 13.89 -7.35 5.98
CA VAL A 159 13.65 -8.59 5.22
C VAL A 159 14.95 -9.18 4.70
N SER A 160 15.01 -10.50 4.58
CA SER A 160 16.15 -11.26 4.03
C SER A 160 15.62 -12.49 3.26
N PRO A 161 15.17 -12.28 2.00
CA PRO A 161 14.71 -13.38 1.15
C PRO A 161 15.84 -14.35 0.80
N ASN A 162 15.51 -15.64 0.67
CA ASN A 162 16.42 -16.71 0.22
C ASN A 162 16.50 -16.84 -1.31
#